data_AF-A0A6A6R193-F1
#
_entry.id   AF-A0A6A6R193-F1
#
_cell.length_a   1.000
_cell.length_b   1.000
_cell.length_c   1.000
_cell.angle_alpha   90.00
_cell.angle_beta   90.00
_cell.angle_gamma   90.00
#
_symmetry.space_group_name_H-M   'P 1'
#
loop_
_entity.id
_entity.type
_entity.pdbx_description
1 polymer ?
#
loop_
_entity_poly.entity_id
_entity_poly.type
_entity_poly.pdbx_seq_one_letter_code
_entity_poly.pdbx_strand_id
1 'polypeptide(L)'
;MDTATTGRSTINLTASYNLAPKTVSVNTVYTGETRFIGRNQASRASLYWGESLLSLYWWQLTQNMESAQGFTDTKNKSGTLAKGGIYFTPNITLGVNITDPDFFSIGWRFIDQNLGVYWDGGKNKSISRLIHDQSSPSIWYATDRFAKILYSTVLTDLGQTSAHPNILADPALLKIFSNSTWNVTAMSEHLQELGLAIPGFNLPETPIGVPVVNPSTISTTYLCQVPRQKSAGTLIIAVLVADLVFLQALWKLANLIAGKVLARQDPTGNFCEGCLQKTDPLGTDNPRDGSVVPSKNAGMNRDEYELVGVRTTAMQ
;
A
#
# COMPACT_ATOMS: atom_id res chain seq x y z
N MET A 1 23.92 -28.06 -27.85
CA MET A 1 22.79 -27.12 -28.01
C MET A 1 21.99 -27.21 -26.74
N ASP A 2 22.26 -26.32 -25.77
CA ASP A 2 21.52 -26.27 -24.52
C ASP A 2 20.16 -25.64 -24.77
N THR A 3 19.11 -26.42 -24.53
CA THR A 3 17.72 -25.98 -24.55
C THR A 3 17.47 -25.17 -23.28
N ALA A 4 17.55 -23.84 -23.39
CA ALA A 4 17.14 -22.93 -22.34
C ALA A 4 15.66 -23.19 -22.00
N THR A 5 15.42 -23.69 -20.79
CA THR A 5 14.08 -23.81 -20.20
C THR A 5 13.62 -22.40 -19.82
N THR A 6 12.74 -21.82 -20.64
CA THR A 6 12.13 -20.52 -20.36
C THR A 6 11.18 -20.64 -19.16
N GLY A 7 11.67 -20.27 -17.98
CA GLY A 7 10.84 -20.10 -16.79
C GLY A 7 9.86 -18.94 -16.98
N ARG A 8 8.55 -19.20 -16.88
CA ARG A 8 7.52 -18.16 -16.92
C ARG A 8 7.48 -17.42 -15.58
N SER A 9 7.84 -16.15 -15.58
CA SER A 9 7.64 -15.26 -14.43
C SER A 9 6.33 -14.48 -14.62
N THR A 10 5.44 -14.55 -13.62
CA THR A 10 4.19 -13.78 -13.60
C THR A 10 4.34 -12.65 -12.60
N ILE A 11 4.10 -11.41 -13.02
CA ILE A 11 4.16 -10.22 -12.16
C ILE A 11 2.74 -9.65 -12.09
N ASN A 12 2.23 -9.45 -10.88
CA ASN A 12 0.97 -8.74 -10.65
C ASN A 12 1.29 -7.28 -10.33
N LEU A 13 0.78 -6.36 -11.14
CA LEU A 13 1.02 -4.92 -11.01
C LEU A 13 -0.27 -4.24 -10.58
N THR A 14 -0.17 -3.33 -9.62
CA THR A 14 -1.29 -2.50 -9.17
C THR A 14 -0.89 -1.03 -9.34
N ALA A 15 -1.68 -0.29 -10.10
CA ALA A 15 -1.56 1.16 -10.19
C ALA A 15 -2.58 1.82 -9.24
N SER A 16 -2.20 2.93 -8.61
CA SER A 16 -3.10 3.72 -7.77
C SER A 16 -2.88 5.19 -8.07
N TYR A 17 -3.93 5.87 -8.51
CA TYR A 17 -3.90 7.29 -8.81
C TYR A 17 -4.57 8.04 -7.67
N ASN A 18 -3.85 8.99 -7.08
CA ASN A 18 -4.38 9.86 -6.05
C ASN A 18 -4.77 11.20 -6.67
N LEU A 19 -6.04 11.31 -7.08
CA LEU A 19 -6.58 12.52 -7.72
C LEU A 19 -6.90 13.63 -6.70
N ALA A 20 -6.87 13.34 -5.38
CA ALA A 20 -7.14 14.28 -4.30
C ALA A 20 -6.49 13.81 -2.98
N PRO A 21 -5.20 14.14 -2.72
CA PRO A 21 -4.49 13.65 -1.55
C PRO A 21 -5.01 14.30 -0.26
N LYS A 22 -5.01 13.53 0.84
CA LYS A 22 -5.48 13.99 2.16
C LYS A 22 -4.79 15.25 2.70
N THR A 23 -3.57 15.52 2.23
CA THR A 23 -2.77 16.68 2.63
C THR A 23 -3.15 17.96 1.90
N VAL A 24 -4.03 17.84 0.92
CA VAL A 24 -4.38 18.91 0.01
C VAL A 24 -5.86 19.20 0.28
N SER A 25 -6.15 20.38 0.85
CA SER A 25 -7.54 20.88 0.95
C SER A 25 -8.19 20.81 -0.43
N VAL A 26 -9.52 20.64 -0.51
CA VAL A 26 -10.25 20.61 -1.78
C VAL A 26 -9.80 21.80 -2.65
N ASN A 27 -9.67 23.00 -2.05
CA ASN A 27 -9.14 24.22 -2.69
C ASN A 27 -7.68 24.18 -3.20
N THR A 28 -6.86 23.25 -2.71
CA THR A 28 -5.46 23.06 -3.11
C THR A 28 -5.25 21.82 -3.99
N VAL A 29 -6.20 20.88 -4.07
CA VAL A 29 -6.16 19.82 -5.12
C VAL A 29 -6.14 20.50 -6.49
N TYR A 30 -6.72 21.68 -6.52
CA TYR A 30 -6.84 22.67 -7.59
C TYR A 30 -5.58 23.52 -7.84
N THR A 31 -4.51 23.44 -7.03
CA THR A 31 -3.25 24.16 -7.29
C THR A 31 -2.22 23.33 -8.07
N GLY A 32 -2.62 22.15 -8.58
CA GLY A 32 -1.81 21.37 -9.51
C GLY A 32 -0.64 20.61 -8.89
N GLU A 33 -0.71 20.28 -7.59
CA GLU A 33 0.30 19.48 -6.89
C GLU A 33 0.20 17.97 -7.21
N THR A 34 -0.95 17.49 -7.68
CA THR A 34 -1.09 16.13 -8.24
C THR A 34 -1.04 16.18 -9.76
N ARG A 35 0.14 15.89 -10.32
CA ARG A 35 0.34 15.75 -11.76
C ARG A 35 0.82 14.35 -12.10
N PHE A 36 0.38 13.83 -13.24
CA PHE A 36 0.94 12.62 -13.79
C PHE A 36 2.43 12.83 -14.12
N ILE A 37 3.24 11.82 -13.78
CA ILE A 37 4.68 11.88 -14.00
C ILE A 37 4.96 12.00 -15.50
N GLY A 38 5.67 13.07 -15.88
CA GLY A 38 6.01 13.34 -17.27
C GLY A 38 4.83 13.82 -18.13
N ARG A 39 3.81 14.46 -17.55
CA ARG A 39 2.73 15.11 -18.32
C ARG A 39 3.31 15.95 -19.46
N ASN A 40 2.92 15.65 -20.71
CA ASN A 40 3.31 16.42 -21.88
C ASN A 40 2.26 16.29 -23.00
N GLN A 41 1.78 17.42 -23.49
CA GLN A 41 0.72 17.49 -24.50
C GLN A 41 1.15 16.96 -25.88
N ALA A 42 2.44 16.99 -26.20
CA ALA A 42 2.99 16.55 -27.48
C ALA A 42 3.56 15.13 -27.42
N SER A 43 4.47 14.86 -26.48
CA SER A 43 5.18 13.57 -26.39
C SER A 43 4.42 12.49 -25.62
N ARG A 44 3.43 12.87 -24.79
CA ARG A 44 2.60 11.97 -23.99
C ARG A 44 1.13 12.37 -24.02
N ALA A 45 0.64 12.68 -25.22
CA ALA A 45 -0.71 13.18 -25.46
C ALA A 45 -1.81 12.27 -24.87
N SER A 46 -1.66 10.94 -24.94
CA SER A 46 -2.63 10.00 -24.35
C SER A 46 -2.76 10.17 -22.83
N LEU A 47 -1.64 10.28 -22.10
CA LEU A 47 -1.67 10.47 -20.65
C LEU A 47 -2.13 11.88 -20.26
N TYR A 48 -1.77 12.88 -21.06
CA TYR A 48 -2.29 14.24 -20.92
C TYR A 48 -3.83 14.27 -21.01
N TRP A 49 -4.40 13.60 -22.01
CA TRP A 49 -5.84 13.45 -22.13
C TRP A 49 -6.45 12.61 -21.02
N GLY A 50 -5.81 11.51 -20.63
CA GLY A 50 -6.26 10.66 -19.52
C GLY A 50 -6.42 11.45 -18.23
N GLU A 51 -5.40 12.23 -17.86
CA GLU A 51 -5.43 13.08 -16.67
C GLU A 51 -6.49 14.19 -16.75
N SER A 52 -6.63 14.82 -17.93
CA SER A 52 -7.61 15.88 -18.16
C SER A 52 -9.04 15.35 -17.99
N LEU A 53 -9.34 14.21 -18.59
CA LEU A 53 -10.66 13.59 -18.54
C LEU A 53 -10.95 12.98 -17.16
N LEU A 54 -9.95 12.39 -16.49
CA LEU A 54 -10.11 11.93 -15.11
C LEU A 54 -10.48 13.08 -14.18
N SER A 55 -9.80 14.21 -14.30
CA SER A 55 -10.08 15.41 -13.49
C SER A 55 -11.48 15.94 -13.75
N LEU A 56 -11.88 16.01 -15.01
CA LEU A 56 -13.22 16.45 -15.43
C LEU A 56 -14.34 15.58 -14.82
N TYR A 57 -14.29 14.26 -15.04
CA TYR A 57 -15.36 13.38 -14.58
C TYR A 57 -15.30 13.10 -13.08
N TRP A 58 -14.12 13.20 -12.45
CA TRP A 58 -14.01 13.19 -11.00
C TRP A 58 -14.77 14.36 -10.39
N TRP A 59 -14.57 15.57 -10.91
CA TRP A 59 -15.32 16.73 -10.43
C TRP A 59 -16.82 16.59 -10.63
N GLN A 60 -17.25 16.18 -11.82
CA GLN A 60 -18.68 15.97 -12.09
C GLN A 60 -19.27 14.95 -11.11
N LEU A 61 -18.54 13.86 -10.85
CA LEU A 61 -18.95 12.84 -9.88
C LEU A 61 -19.06 13.42 -8.47
N THR A 62 -18.08 14.21 -8.01
CA THR A 62 -18.11 14.81 -6.67
C THR A 62 -19.23 15.84 -6.51
N GLN A 63 -19.47 16.66 -7.53
CA GLN A 63 -20.58 17.63 -7.54
C GLN A 63 -21.94 16.92 -7.54
N ASN A 64 -22.09 15.84 -8.32
CA ASN A 64 -23.31 15.03 -8.32
C ASN A 64 -23.52 14.34 -6.97
N MET A 65 -22.46 13.87 -6.32
CA MET A 65 -22.53 13.29 -4.98
C MET A 65 -22.89 14.31 -3.91
N GLU A 66 -22.35 15.53 -3.98
CA GLU A 66 -22.66 16.62 -3.04
C GLU A 66 -24.11 17.10 -3.21
N SER A 67 -24.55 17.30 -4.45
CA SER A 67 -25.92 17.70 -4.77
C SER A 67 -26.96 16.60 -4.53
N ALA A 68 -26.56 15.32 -4.49
CA ALA A 68 -27.50 14.23 -4.29
C ALA A 68 -28.26 14.33 -2.95
N GLN A 69 -27.74 15.02 -1.92
CA GLN A 69 -28.31 15.29 -0.57
C GLN A 69 -28.90 14.10 0.22
N GLY A 70 -29.17 12.96 -0.40
CA GLY A 70 -29.79 11.78 0.15
C GLY A 70 -29.94 10.65 -0.88
N PHE A 71 -29.98 9.43 -0.37
CA PHE A 71 -30.27 8.22 -1.11
C PHE A 71 -31.68 7.77 -0.79
N THR A 72 -32.42 7.30 -1.80
CA THR A 72 -33.70 6.62 -1.60
C THR A 72 -33.56 5.19 -2.12
N ASP A 73 -33.61 4.21 -1.22
CA ASP A 73 -33.65 2.80 -1.63
C ASP A 73 -35.01 2.48 -2.29
N THR A 74 -35.03 1.40 -3.07
CA THR A 74 -36.21 0.67 -3.55
C THR A 74 -37.29 0.39 -2.49
N LYS A 75 -36.95 0.48 -1.20
CA LYS A 75 -37.88 0.37 -0.05
C LYS A 75 -38.31 1.72 0.54
N ASN A 76 -38.11 2.83 -0.18
CA ASN A 76 -38.39 4.20 0.26
C ASN A 76 -37.65 4.62 1.55
N LYS A 77 -36.51 3.99 1.85
CA LYS A 77 -35.64 4.45 2.95
C LYS A 77 -34.80 5.60 2.44
N SER A 78 -34.97 6.78 3.03
CA SER A 78 -34.15 7.96 2.78
C SER A 78 -33.01 8.06 3.80
N GLY A 79 -31.82 8.47 3.35
CA GLY A 79 -30.68 8.73 4.24
C GLY A 79 -29.61 9.57 3.55
N THR A 80 -28.89 10.41 4.29
CA THR A 80 -27.80 11.23 3.73
C THR A 80 -26.55 10.38 3.58
N LEU A 81 -26.11 10.18 2.33
CA LEU A 81 -24.91 9.40 2.03
C LEU A 81 -23.67 10.01 2.68
N ALA A 82 -22.90 9.19 3.37
CA ALA A 82 -21.64 9.59 3.99
C ALA A 82 -20.43 9.07 3.21
N LYS A 83 -20.46 7.80 2.80
CA LYS A 83 -19.36 7.15 2.08
C LYS A 83 -19.89 6.03 1.20
N GLY A 84 -19.15 5.67 0.16
CA GLY A 84 -19.41 4.43 -0.55
C GLY A 84 -18.21 3.95 -1.35
N GLY A 85 -18.46 2.86 -2.07
CA GLY A 85 -17.55 2.27 -3.03
C GLY A 85 -18.35 1.67 -4.18
N ILE A 86 -17.80 1.82 -5.38
CA ILE A 86 -18.32 1.23 -6.61
C ILE A 86 -17.20 0.39 -7.19
N TYR A 87 -17.53 -0.84 -7.54
CA TYR A 87 -16.62 -1.85 -8.07
C TYR A 87 -16.99 -2.05 -9.54
N PHE A 88 -15.99 -2.02 -10.40
CA PHE A 88 -16.13 -2.22 -11.84
C PHE A 88 -15.35 -3.45 -12.26
N THR A 89 -16.01 -4.33 -12.99
CA THR A 89 -15.38 -5.52 -13.57
C THR A 89 -15.64 -5.50 -15.08
N PRO A 90 -14.61 -5.40 -15.93
CA PRO A 90 -14.81 -5.34 -17.38
C PRO A 90 -15.47 -6.62 -17.86
N ASN A 91 -16.53 -6.47 -18.66
CA ASN A 91 -17.16 -7.60 -19.32
C ASN A 91 -16.32 -7.95 -20.56
N ILE A 92 -15.27 -8.74 -20.36
CA ILE A 92 -14.28 -9.14 -21.37
C ILE A 92 -14.79 -10.21 -22.36
N THR A 93 -16.08 -10.54 -22.33
CA THR A 93 -16.68 -11.39 -23.36
C THR A 93 -16.61 -10.65 -24.70
N LEU A 94 -15.76 -11.15 -25.60
CA LEU A 94 -15.35 -10.54 -26.88
C LEU A 94 -16.53 -9.87 -27.62
N GLY A 95 -16.49 -8.53 -27.73
CA GLY A 95 -17.37 -7.77 -28.61
C GLY A 95 -18.09 -6.56 -28.00
N VAL A 96 -18.04 -6.35 -26.68
CA VAL A 96 -18.70 -5.18 -26.06
C VAL A 96 -17.88 -3.91 -26.31
N ASN A 97 -18.49 -2.93 -26.96
CA ASN A 97 -17.86 -1.64 -27.24
C ASN A 97 -17.70 -0.85 -25.92
N ILE A 98 -16.57 -0.19 -25.70
CA ILE A 98 -16.35 0.64 -24.49
C ILE A 98 -17.33 1.82 -24.39
N THR A 99 -17.97 2.20 -25.49
CA THR A 99 -19.05 3.19 -25.47
C THR A 99 -20.35 2.66 -24.85
N ASP A 100 -20.54 1.35 -24.78
CA ASP A 100 -21.71 0.72 -24.16
C ASP A 100 -21.73 1.00 -22.65
N PRO A 101 -22.81 1.55 -22.08
CA PRO A 101 -22.94 1.72 -20.64
C PRO A 101 -22.67 0.44 -19.84
N ASP A 102 -22.94 -0.73 -20.40
CA ASP A 102 -22.74 -2.03 -19.74
C ASP A 102 -21.41 -2.71 -20.08
N PHE A 103 -20.43 -1.94 -20.57
CA PHE A 103 -19.03 -2.38 -20.70
C PHE A 103 -18.49 -2.95 -19.38
N PHE A 104 -18.88 -2.38 -18.25
CA PHE A 104 -18.57 -2.90 -16.92
C PHE A 104 -19.77 -3.57 -16.28
N SER A 105 -19.54 -4.75 -15.71
CA SER A 105 -20.36 -5.23 -14.60
C SER A 105 -20.03 -4.43 -13.35
N ILE A 106 -21.06 -3.95 -12.65
CA ILE A 106 -20.87 -3.14 -11.45
C ILE A 106 -21.41 -3.82 -10.20
N GLY A 107 -20.77 -3.51 -9.07
CA GLY A 107 -21.33 -3.67 -7.74
C GLY A 107 -21.12 -2.39 -6.96
N TRP A 108 -22.05 -2.01 -6.08
CA TRP A 108 -21.90 -0.78 -5.31
C TRP A 108 -22.44 -0.94 -3.89
N ARG A 109 -21.84 -0.17 -2.98
CA ARG A 109 -22.23 -0.08 -1.57
C ARG A 109 -22.05 1.34 -1.08
N PHE A 110 -23.08 1.87 -0.43
CA PHE A 110 -23.03 3.15 0.25
C PHE A 110 -23.41 2.97 1.72
N ILE A 111 -22.95 3.92 2.53
CA ILE A 111 -23.25 4.02 3.95
C ILE A 111 -23.75 5.45 4.19
N ASP A 112 -24.84 5.60 4.94
CA ASP A 112 -25.31 6.91 5.38
C ASP A 112 -24.59 7.40 6.66
N GLN A 113 -24.93 8.60 7.10
CA GLN A 113 -24.40 9.18 8.34
C GLN A 113 -24.80 8.41 9.62
N ASN A 114 -25.88 7.62 9.57
CA ASN A 114 -26.38 6.78 10.65
C ASN A 114 -25.87 5.33 10.56
N LEU A 115 -24.87 5.06 9.72
CA LEU A 115 -24.30 3.73 9.45
C LEU A 115 -25.27 2.74 8.79
N GLY A 116 -26.37 3.22 8.22
CA GLY A 116 -27.25 2.46 7.34
C GLY A 116 -26.52 2.07 6.05
N VAL A 117 -26.54 0.78 5.71
CA VAL A 117 -25.86 0.24 4.52
C VAL A 117 -26.86 0.05 3.39
N TYR A 118 -26.53 0.61 2.22
CA TYR A 118 -27.28 0.52 0.98
C TYR A 118 -26.42 -0.17 -0.07
N TRP A 119 -27.01 -1.12 -0.81
CA TRP A 119 -26.29 -1.89 -1.81
C TRP A 119 -27.23 -2.40 -2.89
N ASP A 120 -26.66 -2.85 -4.01
CA ASP A 120 -27.37 -3.21 -5.24
C ASP A 120 -28.42 -4.35 -5.15
N GLY A 121 -28.49 -5.05 -4.01
CA GLY A 121 -29.45 -6.12 -3.73
C GLY A 121 -29.43 -7.28 -4.75
N GLY A 122 -28.44 -7.33 -5.64
CA GLY A 122 -28.37 -8.25 -6.78
C GLY A 122 -29.35 -7.99 -7.94
N LYS A 123 -30.20 -6.94 -7.90
CA LYS A 123 -31.27 -6.71 -8.90
C LYS A 123 -30.92 -5.67 -9.98
N ASN A 124 -30.02 -4.72 -9.68
CA ASN A 124 -29.63 -3.64 -10.59
C ASN A 124 -28.11 -3.67 -10.83
N LYS A 125 -27.65 -4.64 -11.65
CA LYS A 125 -26.22 -4.85 -11.94
C LYS A 125 -25.69 -4.05 -13.14
N SER A 126 -26.56 -3.36 -13.86
CA SER A 126 -26.20 -2.68 -15.09
C SER A 126 -26.23 -1.17 -14.92
N ILE A 127 -25.20 -0.50 -15.40
CA ILE A 127 -25.11 0.97 -15.41
C ILE A 127 -26.23 1.52 -16.28
N SER A 128 -26.51 0.88 -17.42
CA SER A 128 -27.58 1.26 -18.33
C SER A 128 -28.91 1.47 -17.61
N ARG A 129 -29.26 0.54 -16.72
CA ARG A 129 -30.50 0.58 -15.95
C ARG A 129 -30.47 1.66 -14.87
N LEU A 130 -29.35 1.81 -14.16
CA LEU A 130 -29.23 2.86 -13.15
C LEU A 130 -29.34 4.27 -13.75
N ILE A 131 -28.79 4.47 -14.96
CA ILE A 131 -28.93 5.70 -15.73
C ILE A 131 -30.39 5.88 -16.21
N HIS A 132 -30.97 4.85 -16.83
CA HIS A 132 -32.34 4.89 -17.36
C HIS A 132 -33.37 5.19 -16.27
N ASP A 133 -33.27 4.48 -15.13
CA ASP A 133 -34.20 4.60 -14.00
C ASP A 133 -33.91 5.84 -13.14
N GLN A 134 -32.90 6.66 -13.51
CA GLN A 134 -32.45 7.83 -12.75
C GLN A 134 -32.24 7.49 -11.26
N SER A 135 -31.65 6.33 -11.02
CA SER A 135 -31.51 5.78 -9.67
C SER A 135 -30.70 6.72 -8.78
N SER A 136 -31.16 6.96 -7.56
CA SER A 136 -30.37 7.71 -6.58
C SER A 136 -29.16 6.85 -6.11
N PRO A 137 -27.97 7.43 -5.89
CA PRO A 137 -27.61 8.81 -6.20
C PRO A 137 -27.43 9.00 -7.72
N SER A 138 -27.77 10.17 -8.27
CA SER A 138 -27.72 10.45 -9.71
C SER A 138 -26.29 10.70 -10.23
N ILE A 139 -25.45 9.68 -10.09
CA ILE A 139 -24.01 9.73 -10.37
C ILE A 139 -23.58 8.78 -11.49
N TRP A 140 -24.47 7.90 -11.92
CA TRP A 140 -24.11 6.71 -12.71
C TRP A 140 -23.49 7.05 -14.06
N TYR A 141 -23.95 8.12 -14.71
CA TYR A 141 -23.37 8.60 -15.97
C TYR A 141 -21.92 9.08 -15.79
N ALA A 142 -21.68 9.94 -14.79
CA ALA A 142 -20.33 10.44 -14.50
C ALA A 142 -19.40 9.30 -14.05
N THR A 143 -19.93 8.36 -13.27
CA THR A 143 -19.16 7.21 -12.77
C THR A 143 -18.76 6.25 -13.89
N ASP A 144 -19.66 5.97 -14.83
CA ASP A 144 -19.37 5.13 -16.01
C ASP A 144 -18.20 5.71 -16.83
N ARG A 145 -18.30 7.00 -17.17
CA ARG A 145 -17.25 7.66 -17.94
C ARG A 145 -15.93 7.71 -17.19
N PHE A 146 -15.97 8.09 -15.92
CA PHE A 146 -14.79 8.09 -15.05
C PHE A 146 -14.10 6.72 -15.02
N ALA A 147 -14.86 5.64 -14.81
CA ALA A 147 -14.30 4.29 -14.74
C ALA A 147 -13.65 3.84 -16.06
N LYS A 148 -14.28 4.14 -17.20
CA LYS A 148 -13.74 3.78 -18.54
C LYS A 148 -12.49 4.56 -18.89
N ILE A 149 -12.45 5.84 -18.52
CA ILE A 149 -11.26 6.68 -18.68
C ILE A 149 -10.14 6.20 -17.77
N LEU A 150 -10.45 5.86 -16.51
CA LEU A 150 -9.46 5.31 -15.57
C LEU A 150 -8.88 3.99 -16.08
N TYR A 151 -9.73 3.10 -16.55
CA TYR A 151 -9.32 1.84 -17.18
C TYR A 151 -8.38 2.08 -18.38
N SER A 152 -8.75 2.98 -19.29
CA SER A 152 -7.93 3.34 -20.44
C SER A 152 -6.61 4.00 -20.03
N THR A 153 -6.63 4.84 -18.99
CA THR A 153 -5.47 5.50 -18.41
C THR A 153 -4.47 4.48 -17.86
N VAL A 154 -4.94 3.51 -17.08
CA VAL A 154 -4.12 2.41 -16.55
C VAL A 154 -3.46 1.64 -17.69
N LEU A 155 -4.22 1.27 -18.73
CA LEU A 155 -3.68 0.55 -19.88
C LEU A 155 -2.60 1.35 -20.61
N THR A 156 -2.84 2.64 -20.82
CA THR A 156 -1.87 3.55 -21.46
C THR A 156 -0.62 3.73 -20.62
N ASP A 157 -0.75 3.92 -19.31
CA ASP A 157 0.37 4.13 -18.38
C ASP A 157 1.23 2.86 -18.25
N LEU A 158 0.59 1.68 -18.31
CA LEU A 158 1.28 0.38 -18.40
C LEU A 158 1.82 0.06 -19.81
N GLY A 159 1.64 0.98 -20.77
CA GLY A 159 2.16 0.85 -22.14
C GLY A 159 1.56 -0.32 -22.93
N GLN A 160 0.30 -0.67 -22.65
CA GLN A 160 -0.42 -1.76 -23.32
C GLN A 160 -0.90 -1.34 -24.71
N THR A 161 0.01 -1.37 -25.70
CA THR A 161 -0.26 -0.90 -27.07
C THR A 161 -1.27 -1.76 -27.84
N SER A 162 -1.41 -3.04 -27.49
CA SER A 162 -2.36 -3.96 -28.13
C SER A 162 -3.66 -4.14 -27.35
N ALA A 163 -3.78 -3.57 -26.14
CA ALA A 163 -4.98 -3.72 -25.33
C ALA A 163 -6.13 -2.90 -25.91
N HIS A 164 -7.20 -3.60 -26.29
CA HIS A 164 -8.44 -3.00 -26.76
C HIS A 164 -9.59 -3.48 -25.86
N PRO A 165 -10.58 -2.61 -25.58
CA PRO A 165 -10.68 -1.21 -26.02
C PRO A 165 -9.87 -0.23 -25.15
N ASN A 166 -9.37 0.86 -25.74
CA ASN A 166 -8.64 1.94 -25.04
C ASN A 166 -9.01 3.32 -25.61
N ILE A 167 -9.67 4.16 -24.80
CA ILE A 167 -10.13 5.51 -25.20
C ILE A 167 -8.96 6.42 -25.57
N LEU A 168 -7.80 6.26 -24.91
CA LEU A 168 -6.65 7.15 -25.08
C LEU A 168 -5.73 6.72 -26.22
N ALA A 169 -6.05 5.61 -26.90
CA ALA A 169 -5.38 5.12 -28.10
C ALA A 169 -6.19 5.37 -29.38
N ASP A 170 -7.49 5.67 -29.25
CA ASP A 170 -8.42 5.85 -30.36
C ASP A 170 -8.95 7.30 -30.38
N PRO A 171 -8.59 8.12 -31.40
CA PRO A 171 -9.05 9.49 -31.48
C PRO A 171 -10.57 9.66 -31.61
N ALA A 172 -11.28 8.68 -32.19
CA ALA A 172 -12.74 8.72 -32.31
C ALA A 172 -13.40 8.48 -30.95
N LEU A 173 -12.91 7.53 -30.17
CA LEU A 173 -13.36 7.33 -28.79
C LEU A 173 -13.03 8.54 -27.93
N LEU A 174 -11.82 9.10 -28.05
CA LEU A 174 -11.43 10.30 -27.32
C LEU A 174 -12.38 11.48 -27.58
N LYS A 175 -12.83 11.67 -28.83
CA LYS A 175 -13.84 12.68 -29.18
C LYS A 175 -15.17 12.45 -28.45
N ILE A 176 -15.64 11.21 -28.38
CA ILE A 176 -16.89 10.86 -27.68
C ILE A 176 -16.79 11.11 -26.18
N PHE A 177 -15.67 10.72 -25.56
CA PHE A 177 -15.48 10.83 -24.12
C PHE A 177 -15.08 12.24 -23.66
N SER A 178 -14.44 13.04 -24.52
CA SER A 178 -14.16 14.45 -24.24
C SER A 178 -15.35 15.37 -24.46
N ASN A 179 -16.37 14.93 -25.20
CA ASN A 179 -17.61 15.69 -25.34
C ASN A 179 -18.47 15.52 -24.07
N SER A 180 -18.41 16.51 -23.19
CA SER A 180 -19.22 16.57 -21.97
C SER A 180 -20.54 17.29 -22.25
N THR A 181 -21.65 16.70 -21.81
CA THR A 181 -22.98 17.32 -21.83
C THR A 181 -23.26 18.21 -20.62
N TRP A 182 -22.37 18.19 -19.61
CA TRP A 182 -22.46 19.02 -18.41
C TRP A 182 -21.99 20.46 -18.69
N ASN A 183 -22.59 21.45 -18.01
CA ASN A 183 -22.20 22.85 -18.12
C ASN A 183 -20.80 23.07 -17.53
N VAL A 184 -19.79 23.07 -18.40
CA VAL A 184 -18.38 23.04 -18.04
C VAL A 184 -17.79 24.42 -17.74
N THR A 185 -18.49 25.55 -17.80
CA THR A 185 -17.87 26.88 -17.75
C THR A 185 -16.93 27.10 -16.55
N ALA A 186 -17.39 26.83 -15.32
CA ALA A 186 -16.56 26.94 -14.12
C ALA A 186 -15.42 25.91 -14.08
N MET A 187 -15.64 24.74 -14.69
CA MET A 187 -14.63 23.69 -14.80
C MET A 187 -13.58 24.00 -15.86
N SER A 188 -13.95 24.62 -16.98
CA SER A 188 -13.04 24.92 -18.08
C SER A 188 -11.99 25.94 -17.66
N GLU A 189 -12.39 26.96 -16.90
CA GLU A 189 -11.46 27.92 -16.28
C GLU A 189 -10.47 27.17 -15.38
N HIS A 190 -10.98 26.26 -14.57
CA HIS A 190 -10.15 25.49 -13.64
C HIS A 190 -9.20 24.50 -14.33
N LEU A 191 -9.65 23.77 -15.35
CA LEU A 191 -8.79 22.89 -16.15
C LEU A 191 -7.69 23.68 -16.87
N GLN A 192 -8.01 24.89 -17.32
CA GLN A 192 -7.04 25.77 -17.97
C GLN A 192 -5.94 26.23 -17.00
N GLU A 193 -6.30 26.61 -15.77
CA GLU A 193 -5.31 26.93 -14.71
C GLU A 193 -4.38 25.75 -14.40
N LEU A 194 -4.92 24.53 -14.44
CA LEU A 194 -4.15 23.30 -14.24
C LEU A 194 -3.32 22.89 -15.46
N GLY A 195 -3.46 23.59 -16.59
CA GLY A 195 -2.83 23.23 -17.86
C GLY A 195 -3.29 21.85 -18.37
N LEU A 196 -4.59 21.57 -18.22
CA LEU A 196 -5.26 20.36 -18.69
C LEU A 196 -6.11 20.66 -19.94
N ALA A 197 -6.47 19.60 -20.66
CA ALA A 197 -7.29 19.73 -21.85
C ALA A 197 -8.70 20.19 -21.49
N ILE A 198 -9.17 21.22 -22.18
CA ILE A 198 -10.56 21.65 -22.11
C ILE A 198 -11.43 20.63 -22.87
N PRO A 199 -12.62 20.25 -22.35
CA PRO A 199 -13.53 19.31 -23.00
C PRO A 199 -13.91 19.75 -24.42
N GLY A 200 -14.16 18.79 -25.32
CA GLY A 200 -14.47 19.04 -26.73
C GLY A 200 -13.28 18.85 -27.66
N PHE A 201 -12.70 17.64 -27.70
CA PHE A 201 -11.61 17.33 -28.61
C PHE A 201 -12.03 17.51 -30.08
N ASN A 202 -11.48 18.54 -30.73
CA ASN A 202 -11.61 18.78 -32.15
C ASN A 202 -10.27 18.46 -32.85
N LEU A 203 -10.17 17.29 -33.48
CA LEU A 203 -9.23 17.06 -34.59
C LEU A 203 -9.79 17.85 -35.78
N PRO A 204 -9.25 19.03 -36.17
CA PRO A 204 -7.82 19.31 -36.33
C PRO A 204 -7.36 20.76 -35.98
N GLU A 205 -8.01 21.50 -35.07
CA GLU A 205 -7.66 22.92 -34.82
C GLU A 205 -6.65 23.15 -33.69
N THR A 206 -6.34 22.12 -32.90
CA THR A 206 -5.40 22.25 -31.79
C THR A 206 -4.18 21.36 -32.02
N PRO A 207 -2.94 21.87 -31.83
CA PRO A 207 -1.70 21.12 -32.00
C PRO A 207 -1.45 20.14 -30.83
N ILE A 208 -2.52 19.49 -30.36
CA ILE A 208 -2.44 18.45 -29.34
C ILE A 208 -1.98 17.20 -30.06
N GLY A 209 -0.90 16.57 -29.58
CA GLY A 209 -0.32 15.41 -30.24
C GLY A 209 -1.37 14.33 -30.49
N VAL A 210 -1.21 13.57 -31.56
CA VAL A 210 -2.05 12.38 -31.80
C VAL A 210 -1.91 11.46 -30.58
N PRO A 211 -3.01 10.99 -29.97
CA PRO A 211 -2.94 10.05 -28.85
C PRO A 211 -2.24 8.77 -29.30
N VAL A 212 -1.05 8.51 -28.75
CA VAL A 212 -0.26 7.30 -29.01
C VAL A 212 0.14 6.70 -27.67
N VAL A 213 -0.10 5.39 -27.53
CA VAL A 213 0.37 4.61 -26.38
C VAL A 213 1.81 4.18 -26.64
N ASN A 214 2.73 4.57 -25.76
CA ASN A 214 4.12 4.15 -25.82
C ASN A 214 4.35 2.94 -24.90
N PRO A 215 5.19 1.96 -25.27
CA PRO A 215 5.54 0.86 -24.39
C PRO A 215 6.18 1.36 -23.08
N SER A 216 5.77 0.77 -21.95
CA SER A 216 6.32 1.09 -20.62
C SER A 216 7.40 0.09 -20.25
N THR A 217 8.53 0.59 -19.76
CA THR A 217 9.68 -0.24 -19.36
C THR A 217 9.72 -0.39 -17.85
N ILE A 218 9.60 -1.63 -17.36
CA ILE A 218 9.88 -1.97 -15.96
C ILE A 218 11.32 -2.46 -15.90
N SER A 219 12.18 -1.70 -15.23
CA SER A 219 13.56 -2.13 -14.96
C SER A 219 13.62 -2.73 -13.56
N THR A 220 14.11 -3.96 -13.46
CA THR A 220 14.47 -4.57 -12.18
C THR A 220 15.94 -4.96 -12.24
N THR A 221 16.71 -4.49 -11.27
CA THR A 221 18.10 -4.84 -11.10
C THR A 221 18.18 -5.99 -10.10
N TYR A 222 18.30 -7.21 -10.61
CA TYR A 222 18.64 -8.35 -9.75
C TYR A 222 20.12 -8.23 -9.37
N LEU A 223 20.41 -8.14 -8.06
CA LEU A 223 21.75 -8.47 -7.61
C LEU A 223 21.96 -9.95 -7.88
N CYS A 224 22.75 -10.28 -8.90
CA CYS A 224 23.26 -11.63 -9.10
C CYS A 224 24.18 -11.97 -7.92
N GLN A 225 23.61 -12.45 -6.81
CA GLN A 225 24.38 -13.16 -5.80
C GLN A 225 24.80 -14.49 -6.41
N VAL A 226 25.95 -14.49 -7.08
CA VAL A 226 26.65 -15.74 -7.40
C VAL A 226 27.15 -16.28 -6.06
N PRO A 227 26.63 -17.40 -5.55
CA PRO A 227 27.15 -17.99 -4.31
C PRO A 227 28.62 -18.36 -4.57
N ARG A 228 29.52 -17.51 -4.11
CA ARG A 228 30.95 -17.82 -4.10
C ARG A 228 31.24 -18.57 -2.82
N GLN A 229 31.94 -19.70 -2.98
CA GLN A 229 32.46 -20.43 -1.85
C GLN A 229 33.30 -19.46 -1.00
N LYS A 230 33.00 -19.35 0.29
CA LYS A 230 33.79 -18.53 1.20
C LYS A 230 35.25 -19.00 1.15
N SER A 231 36.19 -18.06 1.28
CA SER A 231 37.62 -18.36 1.37
C SER A 231 37.87 -19.49 2.38
N ALA A 232 38.76 -20.43 2.05
CA ALA A 232 39.14 -21.52 2.94
C ALA A 232 39.59 -21.01 4.31
N GLY A 233 40.22 -19.82 4.37
CA GLY A 233 40.61 -19.17 5.62
C GLY A 233 39.42 -18.81 6.51
N THR A 234 38.31 -18.32 5.93
CA THR A 234 37.08 -18.03 6.70
C THR A 234 36.45 -19.30 7.25
N LEU A 235 36.54 -20.41 6.52
CA LEU A 235 36.03 -21.70 6.96
C LEU A 235 36.86 -22.25 8.13
N ILE A 236 38.19 -22.16 8.05
CA ILE A 236 39.09 -22.57 9.14
C ILE A 236 38.82 -21.75 10.42
N ILE A 237 38.68 -20.42 10.29
CA ILE A 237 38.38 -19.56 11.44
C ILE A 237 37.02 -19.92 12.05
N ALA A 238 36.00 -20.17 11.22
CA ALA A 238 34.68 -20.55 11.71
C ALA A 238 34.70 -21.86 12.50
N VAL A 239 35.45 -22.85 12.03
CA VAL A 239 35.62 -24.15 12.74
C VAL A 239 36.37 -23.96 14.05
N LEU A 240 37.50 -23.23 14.07
CA LEU A 240 38.27 -22.98 15.29
C LEU A 240 37.45 -22.23 16.34
N VAL A 241 36.67 -21.22 15.92
CA VAL A 241 35.78 -20.47 16.82
C VAL A 241 34.70 -21.39 17.39
N ALA A 242 34.08 -22.23 16.55
CA ALA A 242 33.07 -23.17 17.01
C ALA A 242 33.64 -24.16 18.05
N ASP A 243 34.80 -24.77 17.77
CA ASP A 243 35.44 -25.73 18.66
C ASP A 243 35.84 -25.11 20.01
N LEU A 244 36.35 -23.87 19.99
CA LEU A 244 36.75 -23.15 21.19
C LEU A 244 35.55 -22.81 22.08
N VAL A 245 34.41 -22.44 21.48
CA VAL A 245 33.15 -22.23 22.21
C VAL A 245 32.63 -23.54 22.81
N PHE A 246 32.68 -24.65 22.06
CA PHE A 246 32.27 -25.96 22.59
C PHE A 246 33.15 -26.42 23.76
N LEU A 247 34.47 -26.26 23.66
CA LEU A 247 35.41 -26.59 24.74
C LEU A 247 35.16 -25.74 25.99
N GLN A 248 34.91 -24.44 25.85
CA GLN A 248 34.56 -23.56 26.97
C GLN A 248 33.24 -23.96 27.62
N ALA A 249 32.21 -24.26 26.82
CA ALA A 249 30.92 -24.72 27.31
C ALA A 249 31.05 -26.06 28.08
N LEU A 250 31.82 -27.00 27.54
CA LEU A 250 32.04 -28.32 28.14
C LEU A 250 32.83 -28.20 29.46
N TRP A 251 33.84 -27.33 29.52
CA TRP A 251 34.59 -27.04 30.75
C TRP A 251 33.71 -26.40 31.83
N LYS A 252 32.85 -25.43 31.46
CA LYS A 252 31.89 -24.83 32.42
C LYS A 252 30.89 -25.85 32.93
N LEU A 253 30.40 -26.73 32.06
CA LEU A 253 29.50 -27.81 32.44
C LEU A 253 30.19 -28.81 33.38
N ALA A 254 31.43 -29.19 33.10
CA ALA A 254 32.23 -30.08 33.94
C ALA A 254 32.41 -29.50 35.35
N ASN A 255 32.80 -28.21 35.47
CA ASN A 255 32.93 -27.55 36.76
C ASN A 255 31.60 -27.43 37.52
N LEU A 256 30.50 -27.18 36.81
CA LEU A 256 29.18 -27.12 37.42
C LEU A 256 28.75 -28.49 37.97
N ILE A 257 29.01 -29.56 37.22
CA ILE A 257 28.73 -30.93 37.67
C ILE A 257 29.64 -31.28 38.85
N ALA A 258 30.94 -31.05 38.73
CA ALA A 258 31.90 -31.32 39.80
C ALA A 258 31.55 -30.56 41.09
N GLY A 259 31.20 -29.27 41.00
CA GLY A 259 30.75 -28.48 42.14
C GLY A 259 29.47 -29.02 42.78
N LYS A 260 28.49 -29.47 41.97
CA LYS A 260 27.28 -30.11 42.48
C LYS A 260 27.54 -31.47 43.12
N VAL A 261 28.47 -32.26 42.60
CA VAL A 261 28.86 -33.56 43.17
C VAL A 261 29.60 -33.36 44.48
N LEU A 262 30.59 -32.45 44.53
CA LEU A 262 31.31 -32.11 45.75
C LEU A 262 30.37 -31.61 46.84
N ALA A 263 29.47 -30.66 46.51
CA ALA A 263 28.51 -30.14 47.46
C ALA A 263 27.50 -31.19 47.99
N ARG A 264 27.32 -32.31 47.27
CA ARG A 264 26.49 -33.45 47.72
C ARG A 264 27.27 -34.45 48.57
N GLN A 265 28.55 -34.65 48.30
CA GLN A 265 29.39 -35.61 49.03
C GLN A 265 29.96 -35.04 50.31
N ASP A 266 30.28 -33.74 50.34
CA ASP A 266 30.78 -33.05 51.51
C ASP A 266 30.05 -31.70 51.68
N PRO A 267 28.96 -31.66 52.46
CA PRO A 267 28.25 -30.42 52.76
C PRO A 267 29.10 -29.45 53.61
N THR A 268 30.21 -29.91 54.18
CA THR A 268 31.11 -29.12 55.04
C THR A 268 32.35 -28.55 54.32
N GLY A 269 32.68 -29.07 53.13
CA GLY A 269 33.86 -28.64 52.35
C GLY A 269 33.78 -27.24 51.73
N ASN A 270 32.62 -26.57 51.78
CA ASN A 270 32.43 -25.20 51.29
C ASN A 270 32.44 -24.13 52.40
N PHE A 271 32.77 -24.49 53.65
CA PHE A 271 32.91 -23.52 54.72
C PHE A 271 34.37 -23.06 54.84
N CYS A 272 34.58 -21.75 54.74
CA CYS A 272 35.85 -21.13 55.07
C CYS A 272 36.17 -21.37 56.55
N GLU A 273 37.41 -21.76 56.87
CA GLU A 273 37.88 -22.13 58.22
C GLU A 273 37.71 -21.03 59.29
N GLY A 274 37.31 -19.81 58.89
CA GLY A 274 37.02 -18.67 59.78
C GLY A 274 35.55 -18.31 59.97
N CYS A 275 34.59 -18.97 59.32
CA CYS A 275 33.18 -18.57 59.37
C CYS A 275 32.39 -19.17 60.56
N LEU A 276 32.98 -20.06 61.36
CA LEU A 276 32.31 -20.77 62.46
C LEU A 276 32.63 -20.24 63.88
N GLN A 277 33.52 -19.25 64.02
CA GLN A 277 33.79 -18.62 65.33
C GLN A 277 33.10 -17.27 65.46
N LYS A 278 31.78 -17.27 65.68
CA LYS A 278 31.15 -16.32 66.60
C LYS A 278 29.73 -16.75 66.95
N THR A 279 29.59 -17.50 68.03
CA THR A 279 28.34 -17.60 68.80
C THR A 279 28.72 -17.82 70.26
N ASP A 280 29.21 -16.76 70.90
CA ASP A 280 29.09 -16.65 72.36
C ASP A 280 27.69 -16.13 72.66
N PRO A 281 27.00 -16.73 73.66
CA PRO A 281 26.25 -15.86 74.54
C PRO A 281 26.29 -16.36 75.99
N LEU A 282 26.91 -15.58 76.88
CA LEU A 282 26.43 -15.35 78.26
C LEU A 282 27.23 -14.22 78.94
N GLY A 283 26.59 -13.05 79.08
CA GLY A 283 26.89 -12.08 80.16
C GLY A 283 27.21 -10.63 79.75
N THR A 284 26.21 -9.73 79.84
CA THR A 284 26.22 -8.23 79.78
C THR A 284 26.52 -7.63 78.38
N ASP A 285 25.72 -6.77 77.74
CA ASP A 285 24.55 -5.95 78.08
C ASP A 285 23.51 -5.94 76.92
N ASN A 286 22.25 -5.72 77.28
CA ASN A 286 21.05 -6.06 76.50
C ASN A 286 20.48 -4.89 75.68
N PRO A 287 20.05 -5.11 74.41
CA PRO A 287 18.88 -4.40 73.90
C PRO A 287 17.86 -5.32 73.16
N ARG A 288 16.59 -5.22 73.58
CA ARG A 288 15.38 -5.47 72.74
C ARG A 288 15.18 -4.19 71.90
N ASP A 289 14.74 -4.12 70.65
CA ASP A 289 13.72 -4.80 69.82
C ASP A 289 13.86 -4.18 68.39
N GLY A 290 13.66 -4.78 67.21
CA GLY A 290 13.02 -6.03 66.80
C GLY A 290 13.33 -6.49 65.33
N SER A 291 12.69 -7.60 64.96
CA SER A 291 12.80 -8.53 63.80
C SER A 291 13.19 -8.01 62.39
N VAL A 292 14.12 -8.62 61.62
CA VAL A 292 14.14 -9.91 60.85
C VAL A 292 13.18 -10.02 59.65
N VAL A 293 13.72 -10.06 58.41
CA VAL A 293 13.59 -11.14 57.37
C VAL A 293 14.77 -11.03 56.37
N PRO A 294 15.45 -12.13 55.97
CA PRO A 294 16.54 -12.10 54.98
C PRO A 294 16.05 -12.41 53.55
N SER A 295 16.51 -11.61 52.58
CA SER A 295 16.21 -11.76 51.16
C SER A 295 17.23 -12.64 50.44
N LYS A 296 16.72 -13.62 49.67
CA LYS A 296 17.45 -14.37 48.64
C LYS A 296 18.04 -13.39 47.62
N ASN A 297 19.27 -13.61 47.18
CA ASN A 297 19.66 -13.27 45.80
C ASN A 297 20.74 -14.22 45.28
N ALA A 298 20.33 -14.97 44.27
CA ALA A 298 21.17 -15.76 43.38
C ALA A 298 21.77 -14.84 42.31
N GLY A 299 23.07 -14.99 42.04
CA GLY A 299 23.73 -14.32 40.92
C GLY A 299 23.48 -15.06 39.61
N MET A 300 22.94 -14.35 38.62
CA MET A 300 22.89 -14.77 37.22
C MET A 300 23.06 -13.53 36.34
N ASN A 301 24.29 -13.22 35.94
CA ASN A 301 24.56 -12.25 34.88
C ASN A 301 24.58 -13.00 33.55
N ARG A 302 23.56 -12.76 32.73
CA ARG A 302 23.56 -12.95 31.28
C ARG A 302 23.50 -11.58 30.63
N ASP A 303 24.30 -11.44 29.59
CA ASP A 303 24.31 -10.34 28.64
C ASP A 303 22.94 -10.21 27.94
N GLU A 304 22.44 -8.98 27.78
CA GLU A 304 21.53 -8.66 26.68
C GLU A 304 21.49 -7.14 26.38
N TYR A 305 22.20 -6.78 25.30
CA TYR A 305 22.02 -5.76 24.26
C TYR A 305 21.42 -4.38 24.60
N GLU A 306 22.28 -3.35 24.47
CA GLU A 306 21.89 -1.98 24.15
C GLU A 306 22.62 -1.57 22.85
N LEU A 307 21.90 -1.53 21.72
CA LEU A 307 22.40 -0.98 20.46
C LEU A 307 21.91 0.46 20.31
N VAL A 308 22.80 1.36 20.70
CA VAL A 308 22.76 2.81 20.47
C VAL A 308 22.79 3.10 18.97
N GLY A 309 21.88 3.98 18.54
CA GLY A 309 21.76 4.44 17.16
C GLY A 309 22.99 5.22 16.70
N VAL A 310 23.54 4.79 15.57
CA VAL A 310 24.57 5.53 14.84
C VAL A 310 23.92 6.34 13.73
N ARG A 311 23.97 7.67 13.90
CA ARG A 311 23.82 8.66 12.82
C ARG A 311 24.99 8.51 11.86
N THR A 312 24.72 8.22 10.59
CA THR A 312 25.68 8.44 9.50
C THR A 312 25.44 9.81 8.88
N THR A 313 26.46 10.65 9.01
CA THR A 313 26.67 11.90 8.28
C THR A 313 26.92 11.62 6.80
N ALA A 314 26.35 12.48 5.96
CA ALA A 314 26.63 12.60 4.54
C ALA A 314 28.08 13.05 4.29
N MET A 315 28.74 12.43 3.31
CA MET A 315 29.81 13.05 2.51
C MET A 315 29.85 12.39 1.13
N GLN A 316 29.83 13.27 0.12
CA GLN A 316 29.94 13.10 -1.35
C GLN A 316 28.69 12.60 -2.09
#